data_AF-A0A1X0DZK3-F1
#
_entry.id   AF-A0A1X0DZK3-F1
#
_cell.length_a   1.000
_cell.length_b   1.000
_cell.length_c   1.000
_cell.angle_alpha   90.00
_cell.angle_beta   90.00
_cell.angle_gamma   90.00
#
_symmetry.space_group_name_H-M   'P 1'
#
loop_
_entity.id
_entity.type
_entity.pdbx_description
1 polymer ?
#
loop_
_entity_poly.entity_id
_entity_poly.type
_entity_poly.pdbx_seq_one_letter_code
_entity_poly.pdbx_strand_id
1 'polypeptide(L)' 'CRDLTCRWPGCEVSAWDCQLDHTIPYAQGGPTHAANMKCYCTFHHLVKTFVGWTEKQLADGTLILTSPGGDTHVTTP' A
#
# COMPACT_ATOMS: atom_id res chain seq x y z
N CYS A 1 -2.07 -2.74 -13.00
CA CYS A 1 -1.34 -2.64 -11.72
C CYS A 1 -0.10 -3.51 -11.88
N ARG A 2 1.09 -3.10 -11.40
CA ARG A 2 2.26 -4.00 -11.31
C ARG A 2 1.95 -5.20 -10.42
N ASP A 3 1.19 -4.92 -9.37
CA ASP A 3 0.89 -5.85 -8.30
C ASP A 3 -0.16 -6.87 -8.74
N LEU A 4 0.03 -8.13 -8.34
CA LEU A 4 -0.88 -9.24 -8.65
C LEU A 4 -1.96 -9.45 -7.58
N THR A 5 -1.63 -9.07 -6.34
CA THR A 5 -2.51 -9.15 -5.17
C THR A 5 -2.41 -7.86 -4.34
N CYS A 6 -3.30 -7.73 -3.37
CA CYS A 6 -3.19 -6.75 -2.30
C CYS A 6 -1.77 -6.80 -1.69
N ARG A 7 -1.15 -5.64 -1.58
CA ARG A 7 0.25 -5.52 -1.16
C ARG A 7 0.47 -5.57 0.36
N TRP A 8 -0.61 -5.74 1.12
CA TRP A 8 -0.54 -5.91 2.57
C TRP A 8 0.12 -7.26 2.91
N PRO A 9 0.98 -7.34 3.94
CA PRO A 9 1.65 -8.58 4.33
C PRO A 9 0.67 -9.75 4.50
N GLY A 10 0.88 -10.83 3.73
CA GLY A 10 0.07 -12.05 3.79
C GLY A 10 -1.33 -11.95 3.17
N CYS A 11 -1.70 -10.84 2.53
CA CYS A 11 -2.99 -10.71 1.87
C CYS A 11 -2.94 -11.24 0.43
N GLU A 12 -3.84 -12.17 0.10
CA GLU A 12 -3.89 -12.82 -1.22
C GLU A 12 -5.06 -12.33 -2.10
N VAL A 13 -5.78 -11.29 -1.67
CA VAL A 13 -6.88 -10.72 -2.47
C VAL A 13 -6.33 -10.27 -3.83
N SER A 14 -6.98 -10.73 -4.89
CA SER A 14 -6.62 -10.40 -6.27
C SER A 14 -6.52 -8.89 -6.50
N ALA A 15 -5.54 -8.44 -7.29
CA ALA A 15 -5.44 -7.04 -7.68
C ALA A 15 -6.67 -6.52 -8.46
N TRP A 16 -7.47 -7.42 -9.04
CA TRP A 16 -8.74 -7.08 -9.69
C TRP A 16 -9.81 -6.59 -8.71
N ASP A 17 -9.72 -7.03 -7.45
CA ASP A 17 -10.63 -6.63 -6.36
C ASP A 17 -9.99 -5.56 -5.46
N CYS A 18 -8.87 -4.98 -5.90
CA CYS A 18 -8.12 -3.95 -5.19
C CYS A 18 -8.39 -2.55 -5.73
N GLN A 19 -8.16 -1.57 -4.87
CA GLN A 19 -8.10 -0.16 -5.20
C GLN A 19 -6.64 0.25 -5.39
N LEU A 20 -6.38 1.20 -6.28
CA LEU A 20 -5.09 1.86 -6.37
C LEU A 20 -4.99 2.92 -5.28
N ASP A 21 -4.07 2.69 -4.35
CA ASP A 21 -3.88 3.55 -3.19
C ASP A 21 -2.54 4.29 -3.27
N HIS A 22 -2.59 5.59 -2.97
CA HIS A 22 -1.41 6.45 -3.04
C HIS A 22 -0.55 6.32 -1.78
N THR A 23 0.77 6.22 -1.93
CA THR A 23 1.71 6.26 -0.79
C THR A 23 1.72 7.66 -0.16
N ILE A 24 1.97 8.69 -0.97
CA ILE A 24 1.71 10.08 -0.60
C ILE A 24 0.29 10.40 -1.05
N PRO A 25 -0.66 10.71 -0.14
CA PRO A 25 -2.04 10.96 -0.51
C PRO A 25 -2.19 12.04 -1.58
N TYR A 26 -3.11 11.84 -2.52
CA TYR A 26 -3.39 12.80 -3.59
C TYR A 26 -3.74 14.20 -3.03
N ALA A 27 -4.54 14.25 -1.95
CA ALA A 27 -4.90 15.49 -1.26
C ALA A 27 -3.70 16.23 -0.63
N GLN A 28 -2.56 15.56 -0.45
CA GLN A 28 -1.32 16.14 0.04
C GLN A 28 -0.34 16.47 -1.11
N GLY A 29 -0.81 16.45 -2.36
CA GLY A 29 0.00 16.70 -3.55
C GLY A 29 0.75 15.47 -4.07
N GLY A 30 0.40 14.27 -3.61
CA GLY A 30 0.97 13.03 -4.12
C GLY A 30 0.63 12.82 -5.60
N PRO A 31 1.61 12.47 -6.45
CA PRO A 31 1.37 12.30 -7.87
C PRO A 31 0.54 11.03 -8.15
N THR A 32 -0.37 11.10 -9.12
CA THR A 32 -1.05 9.94 -9.68
C THR A 32 -0.12 9.21 -10.64
N HIS A 33 0.92 8.58 -10.10
CA HIS A 33 1.95 7.86 -10.86
C HIS A 33 2.20 6.49 -10.25
N ALA A 34 2.58 5.49 -11.07
CA ALA A 34 2.77 4.12 -10.62
C ALA A 34 3.79 3.97 -9.48
N ALA A 35 4.80 4.85 -9.43
CA ALA A 35 5.80 4.88 -8.35
C ALA A 35 5.22 5.34 -6.99
N ASN A 36 4.07 6.02 -6.99
CA ASN A 36 3.37 6.46 -5.79
C ASN A 36 2.09 5.64 -5.53
N MET A 37 1.83 4.59 -6.31
CA MET A 37 0.62 3.79 -6.18
C MET A 37 0.93 2.31 -5.96
N LYS A 38 0.01 1.63 -5.28
CA LYS A 38 -0.01 0.17 -5.08
C LYS A 38 -1.43 -0.34 -4.99
N CYS A 39 -1.61 -1.65 -5.17
CA CYS A 39 -2.88 -2.31 -4.99
C CYS A 39 -3.14 -2.66 -3.51
N TYR A 40 -4.24 -2.16 -2.93
CA TYR A 40 -4.78 -2.62 -1.64
C TYR A 40 -6.24 -3.02 -1.78
N CYS A 41 -6.64 -4.11 -1.12
CA CYS A 41 -8.07 -4.43 -1.00
C CYS A 41 -8.75 -3.36 -0.13
N THR A 42 -10.08 -3.23 -0.27
CA THR A 42 -10.84 -2.19 0.45
C THR A 42 -10.57 -2.20 1.95
N PHE A 43 -10.50 -3.38 2.58
CA PHE A 43 -10.20 -3.50 4.01
C PHE A 43 -8.84 -2.87 4.37
N HIS A 44 -7.77 -3.26 3.67
CA HIS A 44 -6.42 -2.79 3.98
C HIS A 44 -6.19 -1.32 3.61
N HIS A 45 -6.86 -0.83 2.57
CA HIS A 45 -6.87 0.60 2.29
C HIS A 45 -7.46 1.39 3.48
N LEU A 46 -8.57 0.92 4.07
CA LEU A 46 -9.14 1.55 5.27
C LEU A 46 -8.22 1.42 6.49
N VAL A 47 -7.54 0.28 6.67
CA VAL A 47 -6.58 0.09 7.76
C VAL A 47 -5.44 1.12 7.67
N LYS A 48 -4.84 1.31 6.49
CA LYS A 48 -3.81 2.34 6.30
C LYS A 48 -4.33 3.76 6.48
N THR A 49 -5.55 4.04 6.03
CA THR A 49 -6.11 5.39 6.14
C THR A 49 -6.50 5.78 7.58
N PHE A 50 -7.00 4.83 8.37
CA PHE A 50 -7.67 5.16 9.64
C PHE A 50 -7.06 4.55 10.90
N VAL A 51 -6.20 3.52 10.77
CA VAL A 51 -5.80 2.68 11.91
C VAL A 51 -4.34 2.91 12.30
N GLY A 52 -3.73 4.03 11.87
CA GLY A 52 -2.39 4.45 12.32
C GLY A 52 -1.22 3.67 11.72
N TRP A 53 -1.48 2.83 10.72
CA TRP A 53 -0.42 2.20 9.93
C TRP A 53 0.27 3.24 9.06
N THR A 54 1.58 3.12 8.91
CA THR A 54 2.37 3.95 8.00
C THR A 54 3.08 3.09 6.99
N GLU A 55 3.47 3.68 5.87
CA GLU A 55 4.13 2.95 4.79
C GLU A 55 5.18 3.80 4.09
N LYS A 56 6.16 3.12 3.51
CA LYS A 56 7.12 3.69 2.58
C LYS A 56 7.22 2.81 1.35
N GLN A 57 7.03 3.39 0.18
CA GLN A 57 7.25 2.74 -1.11
C GLN A 57 8.63 3.12 -1.65
N LEU A 58 9.45 2.11 -1.95
CA LEU A 58 10.76 2.28 -2.57
C LEU A 58 10.64 2.34 -4.11
N ALA A 59 11.72 2.78 -4.77
CA ALA A 59 11.75 2.97 -6.22
C ALA A 59 11.54 1.66 -7.01
N ASP A 60 11.93 0.52 -6.44
CA ASP A 60 11.71 -0.82 -7.01
C ASP A 60 10.26 -1.33 -6.80
N GLY A 61 9.44 -0.61 -6.02
CA GLY A 61 8.09 -1.02 -5.66
C GLY A 61 7.97 -1.78 -4.36
N THR A 62 9.07 -2.03 -3.65
CA THR A 62 9.05 -2.64 -2.32
C THR A 62 8.28 -1.73 -1.35
N LEU A 63 7.35 -2.31 -0.59
CA LEU A 63 6.65 -1.63 0.49
C LEU A 63 7.25 -2.02 1.83
N ILE A 64 7.50 -1.02 2.66
CA ILE A 64 7.83 -1.14 4.07
C ILE A 64 6.61 -0.62 4.83
N LEU A 65 5.87 -1.50 5.49
CA LEU A 65 4.71 -1.16 6.29
C LEU A 65 5.08 -1.22 7.76
N THR A 66 4.74 -0.17 8.51
CA THR A 66 4.97 -0.09 9.95
C THR A 66 3.64 -0.11 10.68
N SER A 67 3.47 -1.09 11.56
CA SER A 67 2.29 -1.22 12.40
C SER A 67 2.22 -0.07 13.42
N PRO A 68 1.04 0.21 14.00
CA PRO A 68 0.91 1.19 15.08
C PRO A 68 1.77 0.85 16.31
N GLY A 69 2.11 -0.43 16.51
CA GLY A 69 3.01 -0.90 17.57
C GLY A 69 4.49 -0.76 17.25
N GLY A 70 4.85 -0.38 16.01
CA GLY A 70 6.23 -0.18 15.56
C GLY A 70 6.84 -1.37 14.80
N ASP A 71 6.15 -2.50 14.71
CA ASP A 71 6.63 -3.65 13.93
C ASP A 71 6.66 -3.32 12.43
N THR A 72 7.71 -3.77 11.75
CA THR A 72 7.90 -3.50 10.33
C THR A 72 7.74 -4.77 9.50
N HIS A 73 7.03 -4.66 8.39
CA HIS A 73 6.82 -5.73 7.42
C HIS A 73 7.23 -5.26 6.02
N VAL A 74 7.82 -6.17 5.25
CA VAL A 74 8.31 -5.88 3.90
C VAL A 74 7.57 -6.74 2.88
N THR A 75 7.08 -6.13 1.81
CA THR A 75 6.51 -6.84 0.66
C THR A 75 7.19 -6.37 -0.63
N THR A 76 7.61 -7.31 -1.48
CA THR A 76 8.24 -7.04 -2.79
C THR A 76 7.27 -7.32 -3.94
N PRO A 77 7.25 -6.52 -5.02
CA PRO A 77 6.29 -6.62 -6.12
C PRO A 77 5.97 -8.04 -6.60
#